data_AF-A0A423I7R4-F1
#
_entry.id   AF-A0A423I7R4-F1
#
_cell.length_a   1.000
_cell.length_b   1.000
_cell.length_c   1.000
_cell.angle_alpha   90.00
_cell.angle_beta   90.00
_cell.angle_gamma   90.00
#
_symmetry.space_group_name_H-M   'P 1'
#
loop_
_entity.id
_entity.type
_entity.pdbx_description
1 polymer ?
#
loop_
_entity_poly.entity_id
_entity_poly.type
_entity_poly.pdbx_seq_one_letter_code
_entity_poly.pdbx_strand_id
1 'polypeptide(L)' 'MFPRQLNNALQNGNTVIVQVKAGNGYHFMIVDSVRTEGGATYYMMRDSYTGPRGVMASILDGAMSHGVNAIVIGK' A
#
# COMPACT_ATOMS: atom_id res chain seq x y z
N MET A 1 -10.55 1.90 -1.70
CA MET A 1 -9.51 2.86 -1.31
C MET A 1 -8.68 3.23 -2.53
N PHE A 2 -8.51 4.54 -2.75
CA PHE A 2 -7.66 5.12 -3.80
C PHE A 2 -6.29 5.55 -3.24
N PRO A 3 -5.27 5.77 -4.10
CA PRO A 3 -3.93 6.20 -3.68
C PRO A 3 -3.89 7.37 -2.70
N ARG A 4 -4.67 8.42 -2.96
CA ARG A 4 -4.76 9.59 -2.07
C ARG A 4 -5.31 9.25 -0.69
N GLN A 5 -6.27 8.33 -0.61
CA GLN A 5 -6.85 7.90 0.66
C GLN A 5 -5.85 7.05 1.46
N LEU A 6 -5.08 6.19 0.78
CA LEU A 6 -3.99 5.44 1.41
C LEU A 6 -2.94 6.39 2.00
N ASN A 7 -2.42 7.32 1.20
CA ASN A 7 -1.43 8.29 1.68
C ASN A 7 -1.93 9.09 2.88
N ASN A 8 -3.18 9.58 2.86
CA ASN A 8 -3.77 10.27 4.00
C ASN A 8 -3.83 9.37 5.25
N ALA A 9 -4.24 8.11 5.10
CA ALA A 9 -4.28 7.18 6.23
C ALA A 9 -2.89 6.93 6.83
N LEU A 10 -1.88 6.73 5.99
CA LEU A 10 -0.50 6.52 6.40
C LEU A 10 0.10 7.78 7.07
N GLN A 11 -0.19 8.98 6.55
CA GLN A 11 0.25 10.25 7.15
C GLN A 11 -0.37 10.49 8.53
N ASN A 12 -1.57 9.96 8.78
CA ASN A 12 -2.22 9.97 10.09
C ASN A 12 -1.66 8.91 11.05
N GLY A 13 -0.62 8.17 10.65
CA GLY A 13 0.01 7.13 11.48
C GLY A 13 -0.75 5.81 11.52
N ASN A 14 -1.75 5.62 10.65
CA ASN A 14 -2.45 4.35 10.54
C ASN A 14 -1.67 3.39 9.66
N THR A 15 -1.79 2.10 9.96
CA THR A 15 -1.42 1.01 9.06
C THR A 15 -2.64 0.66 8.20
N VAL A 16 -2.45 0.20 6.97
CA VAL A 16 -3.57 -0.18 6.09
C VAL A 16 -3.33 -1.56 5.47
N ILE A 17 -4.27 -2.49 5.61
CA ILE A 17 -4.30 -3.70 4.78
C ILE A 17 -4.98 -3.33 3.47
N VAL A 18 -4.34 -3.61 2.33
CA VAL A 18 -4.91 -3.45 1.00
C VAL A 18 -5.02 -4.79 0.29
N GLN A 19 -6.07 -4.97 -0.51
CA GLN A 19 -6.26 -6.11 -1.39
C GLN A 19 -6.11 -5.68 -2.84
N VAL A 20 -5.03 -6.06 -3.51
CA VAL A 20 -4.80 -5.72 -4.92
C VAL A 20 -5.05 -6.93 -5.80
N LYS A 21 -5.35 -6.71 -7.09
CA LYS A 21 -5.38 -7.77 -8.08
C LYS A 21 -3.95 -8.28 -8.33
N ALA A 22 -3.76 -9.60 -8.30
CA ALA A 22 -2.49 -10.26 -8.55
C ALA A 22 -2.73 -11.48 -9.44
N GLY A 23 -2.33 -11.40 -10.71
CA GLY A 23 -2.65 -12.42 -11.71
C GLY A 23 -4.17 -12.61 -11.86
N ASN A 24 -4.63 -13.85 -11.71
CA ASN A 24 -6.04 -14.23 -11.77
C ASN A 24 -6.78 -14.09 -10.41
N GLY A 25 -6.06 -13.70 -9.36
CA GLY A 25 -6.60 -13.61 -8.01
C GLY A 25 -6.38 -12.24 -7.37
N TYR A 26 -6.47 -12.25 -6.05
CA TYR A 26 -6.24 -11.08 -5.21
C TYR A 26 -5.17 -11.40 -4.16
N HIS A 27 -4.40 -10.38 -3.79
CA HIS A 27 -3.34 -10.49 -2.80
C HIS A 27 -3.48 -9.40 -1.76
N PHE A 28 -3.31 -9.78 -0.48
CA PHE A 28 -3.35 -8.85 0.63
C PHE A 28 -1.95 -8.46 1.05
N MET A 29 -1.75 -7.16 1.26
CA MET A 29 -0.50 -6.59 1.77
C MET A 29 -0.81 -5.60 2.88
N ILE A 30 0.07 -5.52 3.86
CA ILE A 30 0.00 -4.50 4.91
C ILE A 30 0.91 -3.35 4.51
N VAL A 31 0.39 -2.13 4.48
CA VAL A 31 1.13 -0.90 4.20
C VAL A 31 1.29 -0.13 5.50
N ASP A 32 2.53 0.03 5.94
CA ASP A 32 2.84 0.62 7.25
C ASP A 32 3.20 2.10 7.16
N SER A 33 3.85 2.53 6.08
CA SER A 33 4.25 3.94 5.90
C SER A 33 4.57 4.28 4.45
N VAL A 34 4.72 5.57 4.17
CA VAL A 34 5.29 6.10 2.93
C VAL A 34 6.64 6.75 3.24
N ARG A 35 7.66 6.49 2.42
CA ARG A 35 9.01 7.06 2.53
C ARG A 35 9.48 7.58 1.18
N THR A 36 10.29 8.63 1.19
CA THR A 36 10.95 9.14 -0.02
C THR A 36 12.45 9.05 0.17
N GLU A 37 13.10 8.29 -0.71
CA GLU A 37 14.54 8.01 -0.66
C GLU A 37 15.12 8.28 -2.05
N GLY A 38 16.16 9.13 -2.13
CA GLY A 38 16.79 9.46 -3.42
C GLY A 38 15.84 10.07 -4.46
N GLY A 39 14.79 10.78 -4.03
CA GLY A 39 13.77 11.37 -4.90
C GLY A 39 12.67 10.41 -5.38
N ALA A 40 12.73 9.13 -5.02
CA ALA A 40 11.69 8.15 -5.31
C ALA A 40 10.84 7.87 -4.06
N THR A 41 9.51 7.83 -4.24
CA THR A 41 8.57 7.51 -3.15
C THR A 41 8.23 6.03 -3.15
N TYR A 42 8.24 5.45 -1.95
CA TYR A 42 7.97 4.04 -1.70
C TYR A 42 6.95 3.90 -0.58
N TYR A 43 6.05 2.94 -0.75
CA TYR A 43 5.25 2.42 0.35
C TYR A 43 6.01 1.28 1.01
N MET A 44 6.20 1.38 2.33
CA MET A 44 6.80 0.33 3.14
C MET A 44 5.72 -0.69 3.49
N MET A 45 5.92 -1.93 3.08
CA MET A 45 4.91 -2.97 3.17
C MET A 45 5.43 -4.24 3.82
N ARG A 46 4.50 -4.99 4.42
CA ARG A 46 4.66 -6.39 4.77
C ARG A 46 3.77 -7.22 3.86
N ASP A 47 4.41 -8.03 3.03
CA ASP A 47 3.76 -8.95 2.11
C ASP A 47 3.88 -10.38 2.67
N SER A 48 2.77 -11.14 2.70
CA SER A 48 2.78 -12.51 3.24
C SER A 48 3.57 -13.50 2.39
N TYR A 49 3.81 -13.18 1.11
CA TYR A 49 4.57 -14.01 0.18
C TYR A 49 6.05 -13.61 0.12
N THR A 50 6.36 -12.30 0.08
CA THR A 50 7.75 -11.83 -0.08
C THR A 50 8.39 -11.18 1.14
N GLY A 51 7.66 -11.05 2.26
CA GLY A 51 8.15 -10.40 3.47
C GLY A 51 8.18 -8.87 3.40
N PRO A 52 8.87 -8.20 4.35
CA PRO A 52 8.95 -6.74 4.42
C PRO A 52 9.76 -6.13 3.27
N ARG A 53 9.19 -5.15 2.56
CA ARG A 53 9.89 -4.47 1.45
C ARG A 53 9.32 -3.08 1.17
N GLY A 54 10.11 -2.26 0.48
CA GLY A 54 9.62 -1.04 -0.16
C GLY A 54 9.12 -1.32 -1.57
N VAL A 55 7.91 -0.87 -1.88
CA VAL A 55 7.36 -0.90 -3.25
C VAL A 55 7.23 0.52 -3.75
N MET A 56 7.74 0.81 -4.95
CA MET A 56 7.59 2.13 -5.57
C MET A 56 6.11 2.53 -5.61
N ALA A 57 5.84 3.77 -5.18
CA ALA A 57 4.48 4.27 -5.07
C ALA A 57 3.72 4.20 -6.40
N SER A 58 4.39 4.51 -7.51
CA SER A 58 3.83 4.43 -8.86
C SER A 58 3.28 3.04 -9.22
N ILE A 59 3.92 1.97 -8.74
CA ILE A 59 3.49 0.58 -9.00
C ILE A 59 2.20 0.29 -8.23
N LEU A 60 2.18 0.57 -6.94
CA LEU A 60 0.99 0.31 -6.12
C LEU A 60 -0.17 1.21 -6.55
N ASP A 61 0.09 2.48 -6.82
CA ASP A 61 -0.91 3.44 -7.25
C ASP A 61 -1.59 3.00 -8.56
N GLY A 62 -0.80 2.45 -9.50
CA GLY A 62 -1.31 1.83 -10.71
C GLY A 62 -2.22 0.63 -10.43
N ALA A 63 -1.81 -0.26 -9.51
CA ALA A 63 -2.63 -1.39 -9.07
C ALA A 63 -3.91 -0.97 -8.32
N MET A 64 -3.90 0.22 -7.72
CA MET A 64 -5.03 0.81 -6.98
C MET A 64 -5.87 1.79 -7.81
N SER A 65 -5.59 1.93 -9.12
CA SER A 65 -6.19 2.94 -10.00
C SER A 65 -7.73 2.91 -10.05
N HIS A 66 -8.33 1.73 -9.91
CA HIS A 66 -9.79 1.53 -9.92
C HIS A 66 -10.39 1.46 -8.52
N GLY A 67 -9.60 1.75 -7.49
CA GLY A 67 -9.94 1.53 -6.09
C GLY A 67 -9.80 0.05 -5.70
N VAL A 68 -9.39 -0.17 -4.45
CA VAL A 68 -9.22 -1.52 -3.89
C VAL A 68 -9.96 -1.70 -2.57
N ASN A 69 -10.21 -2.95 -2.17
CA ASN A 69 -10.64 -3.22 -0.80
C ASN A 69 -9.49 -2.90 0.15
N ALA A 70 -9.80 -2.26 1.28
CA ALA A 70 -8.81 -1.92 2.27
C ALA A 70 -9.41 -1.86 3.68
N ILE A 71 -8.58 -2.17 4.67
CA ILE A 71 -8.90 -2.08 6.09
C ILE A 71 -7.87 -1.14 6.71
N VAL A 72 -8.33 -0.03 7.26
CA VAL A 72 -7.46 0.89 8.03
C VAL A 72 -7.32 0.31 9.44
N ILE A 73 -6.08 0.01 9.82
CA ILE A 73 -5.68 -0.40 11.16
C ILE A 73 -5.13 0.83 11.86
N GLY A 74 -6.00 1.48 12.63
CA GLY A 74 -5.68 2.60 13.51
C GLY A 74 -6.29 2.34 14.90
N LYS A 75 -5.87 3.13 15.89
CA LYS A 75 -6.48 3.10 17.23
C LYS A 75 -7.94 3.50 17.18
#